data_AF-G5SSQ6-F1
#
_entry.id   AF-G5SSQ6-F1
#
_cell.length_a   1.000
_cell.length_b   1.000
_cell.length_c   1.000
_cell.angle_alpha   90.00
_cell.angle_beta   90.00
_cell.angle_gamma   90.00
#
_symmetry.space_group_name_H-M   'P 1'
#
loop_
_entity.id
_entity.type
_entity.pdbx_description
1 polymer ?
#
loop_
_entity_poly.entity_id
_entity_poly.type
_entity_poly.pdbx_seq_one_letter_code
_entity_poly.pdbx_strand_id
1 'polypeptide(L)'
;MIFEIEILIQEFKREKEKKPADINLLFIEEPEAHTHPQMQYVFIKNIKRLLKDGIQRADGEARSLQYIISTHSSHIVADSDFDDIKYLKKEGDNNVIAKNLKDLKKEYDKKTSQYQFLTQYLTISRAEIFFAEKAVLIEGDTERMLIPTMMKKIDIEEAATHKAKSTEDDYLPLLSQNISIVEVGAYSQIFDKFIEFLGIKTLIITDLDAIGADNKKCEVVNAVAYSNEALSHYFNNPTLADLKTFSLQDKLFNNIGGCWKNQSNGRLCVVYQTNEADYNARSFEDAFIHLNRNFVKNNKADFRGLQNKDYFDNPNKNAYILAQECIKKKTHFALDILYHSDEMLSNWQIPAYIKEGLLWLKQD
;
A
#
# COMPACT_ATOMS: atom_id res chain seq x y z
N MET A 1 26.83 -12.50 -15.68
CA MET A 1 25.40 -12.57 -16.07
C MET A 1 25.13 -12.29 -17.55
N ILE A 2 25.10 -11.04 -18.06
CA ILE A 2 24.76 -10.80 -19.49
C ILE A 2 25.69 -11.58 -20.44
N PHE A 3 27.00 -11.57 -20.17
CA PHE A 3 27.97 -12.32 -20.97
C PHE A 3 27.78 -13.85 -20.89
N GLU A 4 27.38 -14.37 -19.72
CA GLU A 4 27.07 -15.81 -19.57
C GLU A 4 25.84 -16.19 -20.39
N ILE A 5 24.82 -15.32 -20.42
CA ILE A 5 23.64 -15.51 -21.24
C ILE A 5 24.00 -15.48 -22.72
N GLU A 6 24.89 -14.58 -23.15
CA GLU A 6 25.39 -14.58 -24.52
C GLU A 6 26.12 -15.88 -24.87
N ILE A 7 26.93 -16.43 -23.96
CA ILE A 7 27.57 -17.74 -24.15
C ILE A 7 26.52 -18.84 -24.30
N LEU A 8 25.52 -18.89 -23.42
CA LEU A 8 24.43 -19.88 -23.50
C LEU A 8 23.67 -19.77 -24.83
N ILE A 9 23.40 -18.55 -25.32
CA ILE A 9 22.77 -18.35 -26.64
C ILE A 9 23.65 -18.92 -27.76
N GLN A 10 24.97 -18.80 -27.67
CA GLN A 10 25.88 -19.42 -28.65
C GLN A 10 25.83 -20.95 -28.57
N GLU A 11 25.72 -21.53 -27.37
CA GLU A 11 25.54 -22.98 -27.21
C GLU A 11 24.22 -23.45 -27.84
N PHE A 12 23.14 -22.70 -27.66
CA PHE A 12 21.83 -22.99 -28.28
C PHE A 12 21.87 -23.00 -29.82
N LYS A 13 22.76 -22.21 -30.45
CA LYS A 13 22.93 -22.23 -31.92
C LYS A 13 23.43 -23.57 -32.44
N ARG A 14 24.10 -24.36 -31.59
CA ARG A 14 24.80 -25.62 -31.94
C ARG A 14 25.81 -25.44 -33.07
N GLU A 15 26.62 -26.46 -33.31
CA GLU A 15 27.57 -26.50 -34.42
C GLU A 15 26.84 -26.44 -35.77
N LYS A 16 27.54 -25.99 -36.83
CA LYS A 16 26.95 -25.84 -38.17
C LYS A 16 26.30 -27.13 -38.69
N GLU A 17 26.84 -28.29 -38.33
CA GLU A 17 26.38 -29.61 -38.78
C GLU A 17 25.14 -30.12 -38.05
N LYS A 18 24.75 -29.50 -36.93
CA LYS A 18 23.60 -29.90 -36.12
C LYS A 18 22.57 -28.79 -36.12
N LYS A 19 21.31 -29.12 -36.39
CA LYS A 19 20.21 -28.16 -36.28
C LYS A 19 19.95 -27.81 -34.81
N PRO A 20 19.64 -26.53 -34.50
CA PRO A 20 19.14 -26.16 -33.18
C PRO A 20 17.85 -26.94 -32.86
N ALA A 21 17.52 -27.08 -31.58
CA ALA A 21 16.28 -27.72 -31.18
C ALA A 21 15.07 -26.91 -31.68
N ASP A 22 13.95 -27.60 -31.94
CA ASP A 22 12.71 -26.92 -32.35
C ASP A 22 12.07 -26.14 -31.20
N ILE A 23 12.37 -26.52 -29.95
CA ILE A 23 11.96 -25.82 -28.73
C ILE A 23 13.22 -25.47 -27.94
N ASN A 24 13.39 -24.18 -27.62
CA ASN A 24 14.52 -23.68 -26.84
C ASN A 24 13.99 -22.92 -25.64
N LEU A 25 14.40 -23.35 -24.45
CA LEU A 25 13.98 -22.81 -23.16
C LEU A 25 15.22 -22.36 -22.38
N LEU A 26 15.20 -21.12 -21.90
CA LEU A 26 16.23 -20.57 -21.01
C LEU A 26 15.60 -20.23 -19.66
N PHE A 27 16.07 -20.86 -18.60
CA PHE A 27 15.68 -20.53 -17.23
C PHE A 27 16.75 -19.67 -16.59
N ILE A 28 16.36 -18.55 -15.99
CA ILE A 28 17.24 -17.66 -15.24
C ILE A 28 16.67 -17.58 -13.83
N GLU A 29 17.37 -18.21 -12.89
CA GLU A 29 16.96 -18.24 -11.49
C GLU A 29 17.58 -17.07 -10.74
N GLU A 30 16.73 -16.27 -10.07
CA GLU A 30 17.11 -15.17 -9.17
C GLU A 30 18.33 -14.35 -9.65
N PRO A 31 18.25 -13.69 -10.82
CA PRO A 31 19.35 -12.88 -11.35
C PRO A 31 19.80 -11.75 -10.40
N GLU A 32 18.97 -11.40 -9.43
CA GLU A 32 19.28 -10.46 -8.35
C GLU A 32 20.28 -10.98 -7.31
N ALA A 33 20.52 -12.29 -7.23
CA ALA A 33 21.39 -12.88 -6.21
C ALA A 33 22.79 -12.25 -6.27
N HIS A 34 23.20 -11.59 -5.18
CA HIS A 34 24.47 -10.87 -5.05
C HIS A 34 24.69 -9.70 -6.06
N THR A 35 23.63 -9.17 -6.67
CA THR A 35 23.74 -8.01 -7.58
C THR A 35 23.14 -6.75 -6.98
N HIS A 36 23.81 -5.62 -7.21
CA HIS A 36 23.33 -4.31 -6.79
C HIS A 36 22.00 -3.97 -7.49
N PRO A 37 21.02 -3.32 -6.85
CA PRO A 37 19.72 -2.96 -7.45
C PRO A 37 19.82 -2.30 -8.83
N GLN A 38 20.77 -1.39 -9.02
CA GLN A 38 21.04 -0.76 -10.31
C GLN A 38 21.35 -1.77 -11.44
N MET A 39 22.08 -2.84 -11.13
CA MET A 39 22.38 -3.89 -12.09
C MET A 39 21.15 -4.73 -12.43
N GLN A 40 20.23 -4.93 -11.49
CA GLN A 40 18.96 -5.62 -11.71
C GLN A 40 18.10 -4.87 -12.73
N TYR A 41 18.01 -3.54 -12.59
CA TYR A 41 17.31 -2.67 -13.54
C TYR A 41 17.93 -2.70 -14.94
N VAL A 42 19.27 -2.58 -15.02
CA VAL A 42 19.98 -2.69 -16.31
C VAL A 42 19.79 -4.07 -16.93
N PHE A 43 19.80 -5.12 -16.12
CA PHE A 43 19.58 -6.49 -16.57
C PHE A 43 18.20 -6.66 -17.21
N ILE A 44 17.11 -6.34 -16.49
CA ILE A 44 15.75 -6.58 -16.98
C ILE A 44 15.40 -5.73 -18.20
N LYS A 45 15.91 -4.49 -18.29
CA LYS A 45 15.75 -3.63 -19.47
C LYS A 45 16.45 -4.18 -20.70
N ASN A 46 17.60 -4.83 -20.51
CA ASN A 46 18.40 -5.34 -21.63
C ASN A 46 18.04 -6.77 -22.02
N ILE A 47 17.60 -7.62 -21.09
CA ILE A 47 17.41 -9.05 -21.34
C ILE A 47 16.38 -9.28 -22.45
N LYS A 48 15.27 -8.52 -22.46
CA LYS A 48 14.27 -8.62 -23.52
C LYS A 48 14.85 -8.30 -24.89
N ARG A 49 15.70 -7.27 -24.98
CA ARG A 49 16.35 -6.85 -26.22
C ARG A 49 17.38 -7.90 -26.67
N LEU A 50 18.17 -8.43 -25.76
CA LEU A 50 19.20 -9.43 -26.04
C LEU A 50 18.61 -10.75 -26.53
N LEU A 51 17.48 -11.17 -25.95
CA LEU A 51 16.82 -12.43 -26.27
C LEU A 51 15.74 -12.30 -27.36
N LYS A 52 15.45 -11.08 -27.83
CA LYS A 52 14.34 -10.79 -28.76
C LYS A 52 14.41 -11.59 -30.05
N ASP A 53 15.60 -11.65 -30.63
CA ASP A 53 15.82 -12.29 -31.93
C ASP A 53 15.95 -13.82 -31.83
N GLY A 54 15.97 -14.35 -30.59
CA GLY A 54 16.15 -15.77 -30.32
C GLY A 54 17.47 -16.31 -30.87
N ILE A 55 17.42 -17.50 -31.47
CA ILE A 55 18.57 -18.17 -32.04
C ILE A 55 18.65 -17.78 -33.52
N GLN A 56 19.64 -16.96 -33.86
CA GLN A 56 19.96 -16.57 -35.24
C GLN A 56 21.29 -17.19 -35.67
N ARG A 57 21.27 -18.01 -36.72
CA ARG A 57 22.47 -18.60 -37.31
C ARG A 57 22.84 -17.94 -38.63
N ALA A 58 24.13 -17.98 -38.96
CA ALA A 58 24.67 -17.38 -40.18
C ALA A 58 24.23 -18.12 -41.47
N ASP A 59 23.74 -19.35 -41.37
CA ASP A 59 23.20 -20.14 -42.48
C ASP A 59 21.71 -19.85 -42.75
N GLY A 60 21.11 -18.91 -42.01
CA GLY A 60 19.72 -18.50 -42.17
C GLY A 60 18.72 -19.31 -41.36
N GLU A 61 19.14 -20.34 -40.59
CA GLU A 61 18.23 -20.99 -39.64
C GLU A 61 17.97 -20.09 -38.43
N ALA A 62 16.69 -19.76 -38.23
CA ALA A 62 16.20 -19.04 -37.07
C ALA A 62 15.29 -19.94 -36.22
N ARG A 63 15.45 -19.86 -34.90
CA ARG A 63 14.59 -20.54 -33.92
C ARG A 63 14.19 -19.60 -32.80
N SER A 64 12.94 -19.72 -32.36
CA SER A 64 12.46 -18.99 -31.20
C SER A 64 13.14 -19.47 -29.92
N LEU A 65 13.36 -18.53 -29.01
CA LEU A 65 13.85 -18.78 -27.66
C LEU A 65 12.80 -18.24 -26.69
N GLN A 66 12.29 -19.10 -25.82
CA GLN A 66 11.47 -18.69 -24.70
C GLN A 66 12.34 -18.69 -23.44
N TYR A 67 12.24 -17.64 -22.64
CA TYR A 67 12.96 -17.55 -21.37
C TYR A 67 11.98 -17.33 -20.22
N ILE A 68 12.34 -17.87 -19.06
CA ILE A 68 11.58 -17.78 -17.82
C ILE A 68 12.55 -17.29 -16.73
N ILE A 69 12.16 -16.24 -16.03
CA ILE A 69 12.95 -15.64 -14.96
C ILE A 69 12.17 -15.82 -13.66
N SER A 70 12.76 -16.45 -12.64
CA SER A 70 12.25 -16.37 -11.27
C SER A 70 12.92 -15.20 -10.56
N THR A 71 12.16 -14.50 -9.72
CA THR A 71 12.67 -13.34 -8.99
C THR A 71 11.84 -13.08 -7.73
N HIS A 72 12.54 -12.68 -6.67
CA HIS A 72 12.03 -12.06 -5.46
C HIS A 72 12.28 -10.53 -5.41
N SER A 73 12.84 -9.96 -6.49
CA SER A 73 13.19 -8.53 -6.56
C SER A 73 12.04 -7.66 -7.05
N SER A 74 11.63 -6.71 -6.20
CA SER A 74 10.72 -5.63 -6.57
C SER A 74 11.29 -4.73 -7.68
N HIS A 75 12.61 -4.59 -7.78
CA HIS A 75 13.25 -3.80 -8.84
C HIS A 75 13.06 -4.44 -10.23
N ILE A 76 13.16 -5.78 -10.31
CA ILE A 76 12.95 -6.52 -11.57
C ILE A 76 11.49 -6.45 -11.99
N VAL A 77 10.57 -6.65 -11.04
CA VAL A 77 9.12 -6.57 -11.30
C VAL A 77 8.70 -5.18 -11.77
N ALA A 78 9.23 -4.12 -11.14
CA ALA A 78 8.89 -2.74 -11.47
C ALA A 78 9.22 -2.36 -12.93
N ASP A 79 10.37 -2.83 -13.45
CA ASP A 79 10.85 -2.55 -14.81
C ASP A 79 10.44 -3.64 -15.83
N SER A 80 9.58 -4.59 -15.44
CA SER A 80 9.04 -5.62 -16.33
C SER A 80 7.71 -5.20 -16.95
N ASP A 81 7.44 -5.67 -18.18
CA ASP A 81 6.10 -5.54 -18.75
C ASP A 81 5.08 -6.36 -17.94
N PHE A 82 4.00 -5.72 -17.49
CA PHE A 82 2.99 -6.36 -16.63
C PHE A 82 2.36 -7.60 -17.25
N ASP A 83 2.23 -7.63 -18.58
CA ASP A 83 1.64 -8.75 -19.30
C ASP A 83 2.51 -10.04 -19.19
N ASP A 84 3.79 -9.91 -18.83
CA ASP A 84 4.74 -11.02 -18.69
C ASP A 84 4.83 -11.58 -17.26
N ILE A 85 4.29 -10.86 -16.27
CA ILE A 85 4.43 -11.24 -14.87
C ILE A 85 3.47 -12.41 -14.53
N LYS A 86 4.06 -13.44 -13.92
CA LYS A 86 3.37 -14.57 -13.30
C LYS A 86 3.50 -14.45 -11.79
N TYR A 87 2.39 -14.20 -11.10
CA TYR A 87 2.36 -14.10 -9.65
C TYR A 87 2.09 -15.48 -9.05
N LEU A 88 3.05 -15.97 -8.26
CA LEU A 88 2.94 -17.23 -7.54
C LEU A 88 2.65 -16.92 -6.07
N LYS A 89 1.60 -17.52 -5.52
CA LYS A 89 1.20 -17.32 -4.14
C LYS A 89 0.87 -18.64 -3.46
N LYS A 90 1.36 -18.83 -2.24
CA LYS A 90 0.98 -19.98 -1.40
C LYS A 90 -0.48 -19.85 -0.95
N GLU A 91 -1.23 -20.93 -1.03
CA GLU A 91 -2.63 -21.00 -0.59
C GLU A 91 -2.83 -22.24 0.28
N GLY A 92 -2.88 -22.06 1.60
CA GLY A 92 -2.95 -23.17 2.56
C GLY A 92 -1.66 -23.99 2.60
N ASP A 93 -1.76 -25.23 3.06
CA ASP A 93 -0.61 -26.13 3.16
C ASP A 93 -0.35 -26.85 1.84
N ASN A 94 0.91 -26.78 1.36
CA ASN A 94 1.41 -27.45 0.16
C ASN A 94 0.65 -27.13 -1.15
N ASN A 95 0.00 -25.96 -1.25
CA ASN A 95 -0.66 -25.53 -2.48
C ASN A 95 -0.21 -24.13 -2.90
N VAL A 96 -0.06 -23.93 -4.20
CA VAL A 96 0.41 -22.68 -4.82
C VAL A 96 -0.50 -22.35 -5.98
N ILE A 97 -1.03 -21.13 -5.98
CA ILE A 97 -1.81 -20.59 -7.07
C ILE A 97 -0.91 -19.72 -7.96
N ALA A 98 -1.06 -19.87 -9.27
CA ALA A 98 -0.39 -19.05 -10.26
C ALA A 98 -1.43 -18.12 -10.92
N LYS A 99 -1.20 -16.81 -10.82
CA LYS A 99 -2.06 -15.78 -11.42
C LYS A 99 -1.29 -14.99 -12.47
N ASN A 100 -1.91 -14.73 -13.63
CA ASN A 100 -1.29 -13.90 -14.66
C ASN A 100 -1.76 -12.45 -14.51
N LEU A 101 -0.84 -11.48 -14.48
CA LEU A 101 -1.24 -10.07 -14.44
C LEU A 101 -1.98 -9.64 -15.72
N LYS A 102 -1.71 -10.31 -16.84
CA LYS A 102 -2.49 -10.13 -18.08
C LYS A 102 -3.97 -10.46 -17.92
N ASP A 103 -4.34 -11.35 -16.99
CA ASP A 103 -5.74 -11.67 -16.72
C ASP A 103 -6.40 -10.58 -15.87
N LEU A 104 -5.67 -9.96 -14.93
CA LEU A 104 -6.14 -8.78 -14.19
C LEU A 104 -6.56 -7.64 -15.13
N LYS A 105 -5.83 -7.43 -16.24
CA LYS A 105 -6.18 -6.45 -17.27
C LYS A 105 -7.60 -6.62 -17.83
N LYS A 106 -8.12 -7.84 -17.87
CA LYS A 106 -9.46 -8.16 -18.39
C LYS A 106 -10.57 -7.76 -17.42
N GLU A 107 -10.26 -7.68 -16.13
CA GLU A 107 -11.20 -7.26 -15.08
C GLU A 107 -11.47 -5.75 -15.13
N TYR A 108 -10.55 -4.96 -15.69
CA TYR A 108 -10.72 -3.51 -15.85
C TYR A 108 -11.47 -3.15 -17.14
N ASP A 109 -12.30 -2.11 -17.10
CA ASP A 109 -13.00 -1.62 -18.29
C ASP A 109 -11.99 -0.99 -19.26
N LYS A 110 -11.92 -1.53 -20.48
CA LYS A 110 -11.06 -1.06 -21.57
C LYS A 110 -11.30 0.40 -21.96
N LYS A 111 -12.47 0.97 -21.62
CA LYS A 111 -12.79 2.38 -21.87
C LYS A 111 -12.20 3.33 -20.83
N THR A 112 -11.68 2.79 -19.72
CA THR A 112 -11.13 3.58 -18.62
C THR A 112 -9.60 3.52 -18.60
N SER A 113 -8.97 4.56 -18.07
CA SER A 113 -7.53 4.60 -17.81
C SER A 113 -7.12 3.93 -16.49
N GLN A 114 -8.04 3.26 -15.79
CA GLN A 114 -7.83 2.68 -14.46
C GLN A 114 -6.68 1.65 -14.44
N TYR A 115 -6.67 0.72 -15.39
CA TYR A 115 -5.58 -0.26 -15.49
C TYR A 115 -4.24 0.41 -15.82
N GLN A 116 -4.25 1.43 -16.68
CA GLN A 116 -3.04 2.18 -17.02
C GLN A 116 -2.50 2.95 -15.80
N PHE A 117 -3.40 3.55 -15.02
CA PHE A 117 -3.04 4.19 -13.76
C PHE A 117 -2.44 3.19 -12.77
N LEU A 118 -3.08 2.04 -12.55
CA LEU A 118 -2.57 0.96 -11.68
C LEU A 118 -1.17 0.50 -12.10
N THR A 119 -0.99 0.16 -13.38
CA THR A 119 0.29 -0.35 -13.91
C THR A 119 1.39 0.70 -13.80
N GLN A 120 1.13 1.93 -14.23
CA GLN A 120 2.08 3.04 -14.10
C GLN A 120 2.46 3.28 -12.63
N TYR A 121 1.48 3.23 -11.74
CA TYR A 121 1.68 3.46 -10.32
C TYR A 121 2.54 2.35 -9.67
N LEU A 122 2.28 1.09 -9.98
CA LEU A 122 3.06 -0.04 -9.46
C LEU A 122 4.50 -0.06 -10.02
N THR A 123 4.70 0.33 -11.29
CA THR A 123 6.03 0.47 -11.92
C THR A 123 6.90 1.53 -11.28
N ILE A 124 6.34 2.67 -10.83
CA ILE A 124 7.14 3.81 -10.38
C ILE A 124 7.80 3.57 -9.01
N SER A 125 7.15 2.86 -8.08
CA SER A 125 7.71 2.76 -6.72
C SER A 125 7.16 1.65 -5.82
N ARG A 126 6.27 0.76 -6.30
CA ARG A 126 5.48 -0.09 -5.38
C ARG A 126 5.31 -1.56 -5.78
N ALA A 127 6.28 -2.10 -6.50
CA ALA A 127 6.32 -3.53 -6.78
C ALA A 127 6.57 -4.39 -5.52
N GLU A 128 6.98 -3.78 -4.39
CA GLU A 128 7.12 -4.48 -3.09
C GLU A 128 5.82 -5.16 -2.64
N ILE A 129 4.65 -4.63 -3.00
CA ILE A 129 3.36 -5.22 -2.63
C ILE A 129 3.16 -6.62 -3.21
N PHE A 130 3.82 -6.98 -4.31
CA PHE A 130 3.78 -8.35 -4.85
C PHE A 130 4.47 -9.37 -3.95
N PHE A 131 5.37 -8.93 -3.07
CA PHE A 131 6.13 -9.80 -2.18
C PHE A 131 5.64 -9.72 -0.73
N ALA A 132 4.64 -8.89 -0.44
CA ALA A 132 4.10 -8.70 0.88
C ALA A 132 3.05 -9.74 1.25
N GLU A 133 2.92 -10.03 2.54
CA GLU A 133 1.85 -10.86 3.09
C GLU A 133 0.62 -10.02 3.44
N LYS A 134 0.83 -8.73 3.71
CA LYS A 134 -0.19 -7.76 4.09
C LYS A 134 0.07 -6.41 3.43
N ALA A 135 -0.97 -5.61 3.24
CA ALA A 135 -0.86 -4.28 2.66
C ALA A 135 -1.61 -3.22 3.48
N VAL A 136 -1.06 -2.01 3.55
CA VAL A 136 -1.74 -0.83 4.10
C VAL A 136 -1.82 0.21 3.01
N LEU A 137 -3.01 0.45 2.47
CA LEU A 137 -3.29 1.51 1.52
C LEU A 137 -3.66 2.79 2.27
N ILE A 138 -3.01 3.89 1.92
CA ILE A 138 -3.16 5.19 2.58
C ILE A 138 -3.40 6.29 1.55
N GLU A 139 -3.94 7.41 2.01
CA GLU A 139 -4.31 8.51 1.12
C GLU A 139 -3.14 9.45 0.76
N GLY A 140 -2.19 9.72 1.66
CA GLY A 140 -1.15 10.71 1.40
C GLY A 140 0.22 10.48 2.05
N ASP A 141 1.14 11.38 1.72
CA ASP A 141 2.53 11.39 2.22
C ASP A 141 2.62 11.50 3.76
N THR A 142 1.66 12.19 4.39
CA THR A 142 1.63 12.36 5.85
C THR A 142 1.51 11.00 6.54
N GLU A 143 0.53 10.21 6.14
CA GLU A 143 0.29 8.86 6.63
C GLU A 143 1.49 7.97 6.28
N ARG A 144 2.09 8.15 5.09
CA ARG A 144 3.25 7.34 4.65
C ARG A 144 4.42 7.49 5.61
N MET A 145 4.63 8.69 6.13
CA MET A 145 5.68 8.99 7.11
C MET A 145 5.34 8.50 8.51
N LEU A 146 4.06 8.55 8.91
CA LEU A 146 3.64 8.32 10.29
C LEU A 146 3.22 6.88 10.60
N ILE A 147 2.68 6.14 9.63
CA ILE A 147 2.19 4.76 9.84
C ILE A 147 3.29 3.81 10.36
N PRO A 148 4.53 3.80 9.84
CA PRO A 148 5.60 2.97 10.41
C PRO A 148 5.87 3.29 11.89
N THR A 149 5.82 4.57 12.25
CA THR A 149 6.00 5.04 13.63
C THR A 149 4.81 4.65 14.51
N MET A 150 3.59 4.71 13.99
CA MET A 150 2.38 4.24 14.69
C MET A 150 2.41 2.73 14.92
N MET A 151 2.87 1.93 13.94
CA MET A 151 3.11 0.49 14.10
C MET A 151 4.13 0.22 15.21
N LYS A 152 5.28 0.93 15.20
CA LYS A 152 6.29 0.84 16.25
C LYS A 152 5.72 1.11 17.64
N LYS A 153 4.92 2.17 17.75
CA LYS A 153 4.27 2.58 19.01
C LYS A 153 3.31 1.49 19.51
N ILE A 154 2.48 0.92 18.64
CA ILE A 154 1.58 -0.19 18.99
C ILE A 154 2.39 -1.39 19.49
N ASP A 155 3.48 -1.76 18.80
CA ASP A 155 4.33 -2.88 19.21
C ASP A 155 4.94 -2.66 20.61
N ILE A 156 5.39 -1.44 20.92
CA ILE A 156 5.89 -1.07 22.25
C ILE A 156 4.78 -1.15 23.31
N GLU A 157 3.61 -0.59 23.02
CA GLU A 157 2.45 -0.56 23.94
C GLU A 157 1.94 -1.98 24.25
N GLU A 158 1.81 -2.83 23.24
CA GLU A 158 1.37 -4.22 23.37
C GLU A 158 2.41 -5.03 24.17
N ALA A 159 3.69 -4.92 23.82
CA ALA A 159 4.76 -5.61 24.56
C ALA A 159 4.77 -5.24 26.06
N ALA A 160 4.58 -3.95 26.38
CA ALA A 160 4.45 -3.49 27.75
C ALA A 160 3.19 -4.05 28.44
N THR A 161 2.06 -4.11 27.73
CA THR A 161 0.79 -4.65 28.23
C THR A 161 0.87 -6.14 28.52
N HIS A 162 1.43 -6.94 27.60
CA HIS A 162 1.65 -8.37 27.75
C HIS A 162 2.62 -8.68 28.91
N LYS A 163 3.72 -7.91 29.02
CA LYS A 163 4.64 -8.01 30.16
C LYS A 163 3.96 -7.70 31.49
N ALA A 164 3.12 -6.66 31.56
CA ALA A 164 2.40 -6.30 32.77
C ALA A 164 1.36 -7.37 33.18
N LYS A 165 0.74 -8.03 32.20
CA LYS A 165 -0.24 -9.10 32.43
C LYS A 165 0.38 -10.49 32.58
N SER A 166 1.70 -10.63 32.40
CA SER A 166 2.40 -11.92 32.35
C SER A 166 1.79 -12.89 31.32
N THR A 167 1.38 -12.34 30.18
CA THR A 167 0.81 -13.09 29.04
C THR A 167 1.75 -12.98 27.85
N GLU A 168 1.77 -14.01 26.99
CA GLU A 168 2.44 -13.92 25.68
C GLU A 168 1.51 -13.25 24.66
N ASP A 169 2.11 -12.68 23.62
CA ASP A 169 1.39 -12.12 22.48
C ASP A 169 1.25 -13.22 21.44
N ASP A 170 0.02 -13.56 21.06
CA ASP A 170 -0.25 -14.63 20.09
C ASP A 170 0.19 -14.25 18.67
N TYR A 171 0.47 -12.96 18.43
CA TYR A 171 0.80 -12.44 17.11
C TYR A 171 2.19 -11.80 17.08
N LEU A 172 2.86 -11.88 15.93
CA LEU A 172 4.11 -11.16 15.71
C LEU A 172 3.89 -9.63 15.78
N PRO A 173 4.87 -8.85 16.26
CA PRO A 173 4.83 -7.38 16.18
C PRO A 173 4.62 -6.90 14.74
N LEU A 174 3.88 -5.82 14.54
CA LEU A 174 3.56 -5.26 13.22
C LEU A 174 4.82 -5.01 12.38
N LEU A 175 5.88 -4.46 12.97
CA LEU A 175 7.14 -4.21 12.26
C LEU A 175 7.94 -5.48 11.91
N SER A 176 7.59 -6.62 12.51
CA SER A 176 8.17 -7.92 12.20
C SER A 176 7.35 -8.72 11.18
N GLN A 177 6.24 -8.16 10.71
CA GLN A 177 5.40 -8.74 9.67
C GLN A 177 5.74 -8.14 8.30
N ASN A 178 5.55 -8.92 7.23
CA ASN A 178 5.83 -8.50 5.87
C ASN A 178 4.69 -7.62 5.30
N ILE A 179 4.62 -6.37 5.77
CA ILE A 179 3.58 -5.38 5.45
C ILE A 179 4.11 -4.34 4.45
N SER A 180 3.44 -4.18 3.30
CA SER A 180 3.76 -3.12 2.33
C SER A 180 2.85 -1.89 2.49
N ILE A 181 3.42 -0.68 2.44
CA ILE A 181 2.68 0.60 2.61
C ILE A 181 2.48 1.32 1.27
N VAL A 182 1.20 1.32 0.91
CA VAL A 182 0.43 1.67 -0.28
C VAL A 182 -0.16 3.09 -0.45
N GLU A 183 0.51 4.18 -0.79
CA GLU A 183 -0.10 5.54 -0.85
C GLU A 183 -0.84 5.84 -2.15
N VAL A 184 -2.08 5.35 -2.21
CA VAL A 184 -2.93 5.29 -3.40
C VAL A 184 -3.72 6.57 -3.67
N GLY A 185 -3.61 7.61 -2.83
CA GLY A 185 -4.47 8.78 -2.95
C GLY A 185 -5.92 8.47 -2.57
N ALA A 186 -6.83 9.35 -2.99
CA ALA A 186 -8.28 9.13 -2.92
C ALA A 186 -8.80 8.14 -3.98
N TYR A 187 -7.93 7.23 -4.46
CA TYR A 187 -8.19 6.31 -5.57
C TYR A 187 -8.11 4.83 -5.15
N SER A 188 -8.24 4.51 -3.86
CA SER A 188 -8.15 3.12 -3.37
C SER A 188 -9.20 2.19 -3.98
N GLN A 189 -10.35 2.71 -4.42
CA GLN A 189 -11.36 2.00 -5.20
C GLN A 189 -10.86 1.52 -6.58
N ILE A 190 -9.84 2.16 -7.16
CA ILE A 190 -9.24 1.70 -8.43
C ILE A 190 -8.40 0.43 -8.20
N PHE A 191 -7.93 0.21 -6.98
CA PHE A 191 -7.12 -0.95 -6.59
C PHE A 191 -7.98 -2.15 -6.17
N ASP A 192 -9.32 -2.04 -6.17
CA ASP A 192 -10.26 -3.08 -5.70
C ASP A 192 -9.98 -4.47 -6.32
N LYS A 193 -9.86 -4.53 -7.65
CA LYS A 193 -9.58 -5.75 -8.41
C LYS A 193 -8.16 -6.23 -8.19
N PHE A 194 -7.23 -5.30 -7.98
CA PHE A 194 -5.84 -5.64 -7.68
C PHE A 194 -5.70 -6.26 -6.28
N ILE A 195 -6.40 -5.74 -5.28
CA ILE A 195 -6.44 -6.30 -3.93
C ILE A 195 -6.98 -7.72 -3.97
N GLU A 196 -8.09 -7.96 -4.68
CA GLU A 196 -8.63 -9.31 -4.87
C GLU A 196 -7.66 -10.21 -5.64
N PHE A 197 -6.99 -9.67 -6.65
CA PHE A 197 -5.97 -10.39 -7.40
C PHE A 197 -4.81 -10.86 -6.50
N LEU A 198 -4.29 -10.01 -5.61
CA LEU A 198 -3.27 -10.43 -4.65
C LEU A 198 -3.86 -11.38 -3.61
N GLY A 199 -5.08 -11.11 -3.15
CA GLY A 199 -5.77 -11.86 -2.10
C GLY A 199 -5.06 -11.82 -0.74
N ILE A 200 -4.22 -10.81 -0.52
CA ILE A 200 -3.47 -10.60 0.74
C ILE A 200 -4.31 -9.74 1.69
N LYS A 201 -4.05 -9.86 3.00
CA LYS A 201 -4.78 -9.08 3.99
C LYS A 201 -4.47 -7.59 3.83
N THR A 202 -5.50 -6.77 3.64
CA THR A 202 -5.34 -5.38 3.23
C THR A 202 -6.10 -4.43 4.14
N LEU A 203 -5.43 -3.41 4.64
CA LEU A 203 -6.01 -2.29 5.37
C LEU A 203 -6.04 -1.07 4.46
N ILE A 204 -7.19 -0.41 4.30
CA ILE A 204 -7.32 0.90 3.64
C ILE A 204 -7.58 1.94 4.73
N ILE A 205 -6.77 2.99 4.76
CA ILE A 205 -6.91 4.15 5.64
C ILE A 205 -7.19 5.35 4.74
N THR A 206 -8.35 5.99 4.94
CA THR A 206 -8.78 7.11 4.10
C THR A 206 -9.54 8.17 4.89
N ASP A 207 -9.55 9.39 4.39
CA ASP A 207 -10.27 10.51 5.00
C ASP A 207 -11.79 10.37 4.81
N LEU A 208 -12.56 10.81 5.81
CA LEU A 208 -14.01 10.89 5.74
C LEU A 208 -14.45 11.94 4.71
N ASP A 209 -13.68 13.01 4.56
CA ASP A 209 -13.83 13.99 3.50
C ASP A 209 -15.24 14.62 3.43
N ALA A 210 -15.76 14.96 4.61
CA ALA A 210 -17.10 15.51 4.81
C ALA A 210 -17.31 16.85 4.08
N ILE A 211 -18.52 17.03 3.54
CA ILE A 211 -18.95 18.20 2.76
C ILE A 211 -20.29 18.79 3.25
N GLY A 212 -20.39 20.11 3.11
CA GLY A 212 -21.59 20.87 3.45
C GLY A 212 -22.61 20.89 2.32
N ALA A 213 -23.75 21.55 2.54
CA ALA A 213 -24.81 21.70 1.53
C ALA A 213 -24.37 22.45 0.27
N ASP A 214 -23.26 23.19 0.35
CA ASP A 214 -22.63 23.90 -0.76
C ASP A 214 -21.58 23.06 -1.51
N ASN A 215 -21.48 21.76 -1.20
CA ASN A 215 -20.46 20.83 -1.69
C ASN A 215 -19.02 21.23 -1.37
N LYS A 216 -18.80 22.10 -0.37
CA LYS A 216 -17.46 22.46 0.09
C LYS A 216 -17.06 21.70 1.34
N LYS A 217 -15.75 21.63 1.57
CA LYS A 217 -15.16 21.08 2.79
C LYS A 217 -15.73 21.80 4.00
N CYS A 218 -16.23 21.03 4.97
CA CYS A 218 -16.75 21.58 6.22
C CYS A 218 -16.46 20.65 7.39
N GLU A 219 -16.62 21.17 8.60
CA GLU A 219 -16.57 20.36 9.82
C GLU A 219 -17.70 19.32 9.84
N VAL A 220 -17.41 18.11 10.32
CA VAL A 220 -18.32 16.96 10.25
C VAL A 220 -19.65 17.17 11.00
N VAL A 221 -19.67 18.08 11.98
CA VAL A 221 -20.90 18.47 12.68
C VAL A 221 -21.88 19.24 11.79
N ASN A 222 -21.38 19.99 10.81
CA ASN A 222 -22.15 20.79 9.87
C ASN A 222 -22.33 20.11 8.50
N ALA A 223 -21.74 18.92 8.34
CA ALA A 223 -21.73 18.19 7.09
C ALA A 223 -23.06 17.50 6.81
N VAL A 224 -23.45 17.48 5.54
CA VAL A 224 -24.65 16.79 5.04
C VAL A 224 -24.30 15.52 4.25
N ALA A 225 -23.08 15.43 3.72
CA ALA A 225 -22.59 14.32 2.92
C ALA A 225 -21.06 14.18 3.03
N TYR A 226 -20.47 13.31 2.21
CA TYR A 226 -19.02 13.12 2.04
C TYR A 226 -18.68 13.02 0.55
N SER A 227 -17.42 13.31 0.18
CA SER A 227 -16.94 13.24 -1.21
C SER A 227 -16.05 12.04 -1.52
N ASN A 228 -15.70 11.23 -0.53
CA ASN A 228 -14.76 10.11 -0.71
C ASN A 228 -15.37 8.95 -1.50
N GLU A 229 -14.86 8.70 -2.71
CA GLU A 229 -15.34 7.63 -3.60
C GLU A 229 -15.06 6.22 -3.06
N ALA A 230 -13.99 6.02 -2.30
CA ALA A 230 -13.67 4.73 -1.71
C ALA A 230 -14.73 4.30 -0.70
N LEU A 231 -15.19 5.24 0.14
CA LEU A 231 -16.28 4.98 1.08
C LEU A 231 -17.58 4.62 0.33
N SER A 232 -17.91 5.36 -0.72
CA SER A 232 -19.07 5.04 -1.57
C SER A 232 -18.96 3.65 -2.21
N HIS A 233 -17.76 3.27 -2.67
CA HIS A 233 -17.52 1.99 -3.33
C HIS A 233 -17.62 0.79 -2.36
N TYR A 234 -16.87 0.81 -1.26
CA TYR A 234 -16.78 -0.35 -0.36
C TYR A 234 -18.02 -0.52 0.53
N PHE A 235 -18.66 0.58 0.95
CA PHE A 235 -19.83 0.54 1.82
C PHE A 235 -21.17 0.63 1.04
N ASN A 236 -21.14 0.59 -0.30
CA ASN A 236 -22.31 0.65 -1.17
C ASN A 236 -23.17 1.92 -0.98
N ASN A 237 -22.53 3.09 -1.10
CA ASN A 237 -23.12 4.42 -0.97
C ASN A 237 -23.87 4.64 0.36
N PRO A 238 -23.20 4.48 1.52
CA PRO A 238 -23.82 4.74 2.82
C PRO A 238 -24.16 6.22 2.98
N THR A 239 -25.02 6.55 3.95
CA THR A 239 -25.20 7.93 4.40
C THR A 239 -24.08 8.33 5.36
N LEU A 240 -23.87 9.64 5.53
CA LEU A 240 -22.92 10.14 6.54
C LEU A 240 -23.33 9.72 7.98
N ALA A 241 -24.61 9.53 8.25
CA ALA A 241 -25.09 9.05 9.54
C ALA A 241 -24.67 7.59 9.78
N ASP A 242 -24.76 6.73 8.77
CA ASP A 242 -24.33 5.34 8.87
C ASP A 242 -22.82 5.26 9.16
N LEU A 243 -22.01 6.00 8.38
CA LEU A 243 -20.56 6.04 8.54
C LEU A 243 -20.11 6.44 9.95
N LYS A 244 -20.86 7.33 10.62
CA LYS A 244 -20.58 7.78 11.99
C LYS A 244 -20.78 6.68 13.04
N THR A 245 -21.57 5.65 12.73
CA THR A 245 -21.99 4.61 13.67
C THR A 245 -21.31 3.26 13.45
N PHE A 246 -20.66 3.06 12.30
CA PHE A 246 -20.02 1.80 11.97
C PHE A 246 -18.89 1.44 12.93
N SER A 247 -19.01 0.22 13.46
CA SER A 247 -17.98 -0.44 14.26
C SER A 247 -16.91 -1.07 13.35
N LEU A 248 -15.83 -1.59 13.94
CA LEU A 248 -14.83 -2.33 13.18
C LEU A 248 -15.44 -3.49 12.37
N GLN A 249 -16.45 -4.20 12.90
CA GLN A 249 -17.09 -5.32 12.21
C GLN A 249 -17.79 -4.89 10.91
N ASP A 250 -18.34 -3.68 10.88
CA ASP A 250 -19.01 -3.10 9.70
C ASP A 250 -17.99 -2.68 8.62
N LYS A 251 -16.71 -2.57 9.00
CA LYS A 251 -15.59 -2.13 8.15
C LYS A 251 -14.79 -3.29 7.54
N LEU A 252 -15.21 -4.54 7.74
CA LEU A 252 -14.53 -5.74 7.24
C LEU A 252 -15.23 -6.31 6.01
N PHE A 253 -14.47 -6.61 4.95
CA PHE A 253 -15.01 -7.02 3.66
C PHE A 253 -14.30 -8.23 3.06
N ASN A 254 -15.06 -9.02 2.31
CA ASN A 254 -14.57 -10.03 1.37
C ASN A 254 -15.19 -9.79 -0.01
N ASN A 255 -14.46 -10.13 -1.08
CA ASN A 255 -15.01 -10.08 -2.42
C ASN A 255 -15.88 -11.31 -2.69
N ILE A 256 -17.17 -11.10 -2.95
CA ILE A 256 -18.13 -12.18 -3.24
C ILE A 256 -18.80 -11.87 -4.58
N GLY A 257 -18.36 -12.58 -5.63
CA GLY A 257 -18.90 -12.44 -6.98
C GLY A 257 -18.55 -11.11 -7.64
N GLY A 258 -17.36 -10.57 -7.37
CA GLY A 258 -16.88 -9.30 -7.94
C GLY A 258 -17.34 -8.07 -7.16
N CYS A 259 -17.96 -8.23 -5.99
CA CYS A 259 -18.39 -7.12 -5.14
C CYS A 259 -17.87 -7.31 -3.71
N TRP A 260 -17.33 -6.24 -3.13
CA TRP A 260 -16.95 -6.21 -1.72
C TRP A 260 -18.18 -6.18 -0.83
N LYS A 261 -18.32 -7.18 0.04
CA LYS A 261 -19.44 -7.31 0.97
C LYS A 261 -18.93 -7.43 2.39
N ASN A 262 -19.66 -6.81 3.31
CA ASN A 262 -19.33 -6.87 4.72
C ASN A 262 -19.34 -8.32 5.21
N GLN A 263 -18.27 -8.75 5.89
CA GLN A 263 -18.10 -10.10 6.46
C GLN A 263 -17.22 -9.99 7.71
N SER A 264 -17.60 -10.67 8.80
CA SER A 264 -16.87 -10.63 10.08
C SER A 264 -15.45 -11.21 10.00
N ASN A 265 -15.17 -12.08 9.02
CA ASN A 265 -13.85 -12.62 8.71
C ASN A 265 -13.23 -11.95 7.47
N GLY A 266 -13.58 -10.69 7.21
CA GLY A 266 -13.09 -9.93 6.05
C GLY A 266 -11.58 -9.87 6.00
N ARG A 267 -11.00 -10.04 4.81
CA ARG A 267 -9.56 -9.85 4.53
C ARG A 267 -9.21 -8.42 4.10
N LEU A 268 -10.22 -7.62 3.81
CA LEU A 268 -10.11 -6.19 3.57
C LEU A 268 -10.72 -5.43 4.74
N CYS A 269 -10.03 -4.44 5.29
CA CYS A 269 -10.57 -3.52 6.27
C CYS A 269 -10.47 -2.10 5.75
N VAL A 270 -11.56 -1.31 5.85
CA VAL A 270 -11.56 0.09 5.43
C VAL A 270 -11.85 0.98 6.64
N VAL A 271 -10.83 1.68 7.12
CA VAL A 271 -10.93 2.58 8.26
C VAL A 271 -10.85 4.04 7.82
N TYR A 272 -11.61 4.86 8.54
CA TYR A 272 -11.75 6.30 8.34
C TYR A 272 -12.15 6.93 9.67
N GLN A 273 -12.11 8.26 9.77
CA GLN A 273 -12.39 8.98 11.01
C GLN A 273 -13.82 8.72 11.50
N THR A 274 -13.93 8.23 12.73
CA THR A 274 -15.18 8.06 13.47
C THR A 274 -15.18 8.91 14.72
N ASN A 275 -16.32 9.00 15.41
CA ASN A 275 -16.41 9.76 16.65
C ASN A 275 -15.40 9.24 17.68
N GLU A 276 -14.56 10.13 18.18
CA GLU A 276 -13.54 9.89 19.19
C GLU A 276 -13.55 11.08 20.16
N ALA A 277 -13.76 10.82 21.46
CA ALA A 277 -13.84 11.83 22.51
C ALA A 277 -14.74 13.04 22.15
N ASP A 278 -15.97 12.75 21.71
CA ASP A 278 -17.00 13.73 21.31
C ASP A 278 -16.64 14.59 20.09
N TYR A 279 -15.57 14.24 19.36
CA TYR A 279 -15.18 14.90 18.11
C TYR A 279 -15.21 13.90 16.95
N ASN A 280 -15.65 14.34 15.77
CA ASN A 280 -15.52 13.55 14.57
C ASN A 280 -14.69 14.32 13.55
N ALA A 281 -13.50 13.79 13.29
CA ALA A 281 -12.52 14.42 12.42
C ALA A 281 -12.90 14.25 10.94
N ARG A 282 -12.45 15.20 10.11
CA ARG A 282 -12.64 15.15 8.67
C ARG A 282 -11.46 14.50 7.95
N SER A 283 -10.25 14.76 8.43
CA SER A 283 -9.00 14.28 7.85
C SER A 283 -8.06 13.72 8.90
N PHE A 284 -6.90 13.22 8.48
CA PHE A 284 -5.85 12.82 9.41
C PHE A 284 -5.42 13.96 10.34
N GLU A 285 -5.23 15.17 9.79
CA GLU A 285 -4.63 16.27 10.54
C GLU A 285 -5.47 16.74 11.72
N ASP A 286 -6.77 16.92 11.53
CA ASP A 286 -7.65 17.34 12.62
C ASP A 286 -7.91 16.19 13.60
N ALA A 287 -7.93 14.93 13.15
CA ALA A 287 -7.93 13.77 14.05
C ALA A 287 -6.70 13.79 14.97
N PHE A 288 -5.51 13.99 14.41
CA PHE A 288 -4.28 14.04 15.19
C PHE A 288 -4.26 15.25 16.14
N ILE A 289 -4.62 16.45 15.67
CA ILE A 289 -4.64 17.66 16.51
C ILE A 289 -5.66 17.54 17.65
N HIS A 290 -6.82 16.91 17.40
CA HIS A 290 -7.84 16.72 18.43
C HIS A 290 -7.29 15.97 19.65
N LEU A 291 -6.62 14.85 19.43
CA LEU A 291 -6.01 14.05 20.50
C LEU A 291 -4.73 14.68 21.06
N ASN A 292 -3.92 15.28 20.18
CA ASN A 292 -2.54 15.65 20.49
C ASN A 292 -2.35 17.17 20.58
N ARG A 293 -3.41 17.91 20.89
CA ARG A 293 -3.33 19.38 20.96
C ARG A 293 -2.22 19.88 21.86
N ASN A 294 -2.07 19.28 23.04
CA ASN A 294 -1.04 19.67 24.00
C ASN A 294 0.37 19.37 23.48
N PHE A 295 0.56 18.23 22.82
CA PHE A 295 1.83 17.86 22.18
C PHE A 295 2.22 18.90 21.11
N VAL A 296 1.30 19.24 20.21
CA VAL A 296 1.55 20.24 19.17
C VAL A 296 1.76 21.63 19.79
N LYS A 297 0.95 22.03 20.77
CA LYS A 297 1.05 23.32 21.46
C LYS A 297 2.40 23.50 22.16
N ASN A 298 2.88 22.47 22.86
CA ASN A 298 4.15 22.55 23.61
C ASN A 298 5.36 22.67 22.69
N ASN A 299 5.29 22.10 21.48
CA ASN A 299 6.38 22.12 20.50
C ASN A 299 6.16 23.14 19.36
N LYS A 300 5.07 23.92 19.38
CA LYS A 300 4.64 24.78 18.25
C LYS A 300 5.73 25.75 17.79
N ALA A 301 6.61 26.20 18.69
CA ALA A 301 7.69 27.14 18.38
C ALA A 301 8.65 26.54 17.34
N ASP A 302 8.96 25.26 17.45
CA ASP A 302 9.93 24.55 16.63
C ASP A 302 9.30 23.88 15.40
N PHE A 303 7.99 23.60 15.43
CA PHE A 303 7.25 23.05 14.29
C PHE A 303 7.36 23.97 13.05
N ARG A 304 7.97 23.47 11.98
CA ARG A 304 8.16 24.19 10.71
C ARG A 304 6.96 24.06 9.77
N GLY A 305 6.17 23.02 9.94
CA GLY A 305 4.93 22.75 9.22
C GLY A 305 3.76 23.60 9.65
N LEU A 306 3.91 24.40 10.72
CA LEU A 306 2.86 25.28 11.24
C LEU A 306 2.97 26.73 10.78
N GLN A 307 1.82 27.37 10.62
CA GLN A 307 1.58 28.81 10.53
C GLN A 307 0.55 29.21 11.59
N ASN A 308 0.34 30.51 11.83
CA ASN A 308 -0.65 31.00 12.82
C ASN A 308 -0.55 30.28 14.19
N LYS A 309 0.69 30.07 14.67
CA LYS A 309 1.01 29.19 15.81
C LYS A 309 0.26 29.55 17.09
N ASP A 310 -0.04 30.84 17.27
CA ASP A 310 -0.76 31.37 18.43
C ASP A 310 -2.21 30.85 18.52
N TYR A 311 -2.78 30.32 17.43
CA TYR A 311 -4.14 29.77 17.46
C TYR A 311 -4.23 28.51 18.32
N PHE A 312 -3.13 27.78 18.52
CA PHE A 312 -3.10 26.64 19.44
C PHE A 312 -3.33 27.05 20.91
N ASP A 313 -3.08 28.32 21.27
CA ASP A 313 -3.38 28.85 22.59
C ASP A 313 -4.85 29.24 22.77
N ASN A 314 -5.59 29.41 21.67
CA ASN A 314 -6.98 29.82 21.71
C ASN A 314 -7.92 28.60 21.89
N PRO A 315 -8.58 28.44 23.05
CA PRO A 315 -9.44 27.29 23.31
C PRO A 315 -10.69 27.25 22.41
N ASN A 316 -11.09 28.39 21.83
CA ASN A 316 -12.27 28.47 20.95
C ASN A 316 -12.01 27.94 19.53
N LYS A 317 -10.74 27.70 19.17
CA LYS A 317 -10.37 27.13 17.88
C LYS A 317 -10.37 25.61 17.99
N ASN A 318 -11.36 24.93 17.41
CA ASN A 318 -11.42 23.47 17.40
C ASN A 318 -10.34 22.86 16.49
N ALA A 319 -10.21 21.53 16.50
CA ALA A 319 -9.17 20.83 15.74
C ALA A 319 -9.32 21.02 14.22
N TYR A 320 -10.56 21.06 13.71
CA TYR A 320 -10.85 21.36 12.30
C TYR A 320 -10.27 22.70 11.87
N ILE A 321 -10.55 23.76 12.63
CA ILE A 321 -10.04 25.10 12.32
C ILE A 321 -8.51 25.14 12.43
N LEU A 322 -7.92 24.49 13.44
CA LEU A 322 -6.47 24.42 13.58
C LEU A 322 -5.81 23.68 12.42
N ALA A 323 -6.37 22.56 11.97
CA ALA A 323 -5.85 21.84 10.81
C ALA A 323 -5.91 22.70 9.55
N GLN A 324 -7.01 23.44 9.33
CA GLN A 324 -7.18 24.27 8.15
C GLN A 324 -6.31 25.55 8.16
N GLU A 325 -6.24 26.23 9.30
CA GLU A 325 -5.60 27.55 9.40
C GLU A 325 -4.13 27.48 9.82
N CYS A 326 -3.73 26.45 10.55
CA CYS A 326 -2.38 26.35 11.10
C CYS A 326 -1.46 25.39 10.37
N ILE A 327 -1.96 24.43 9.58
CA ILE A 327 -1.08 23.52 8.83
C ILE A 327 -0.69 24.18 7.51
N LYS A 328 0.57 24.59 7.43
CA LYS A 328 1.16 25.19 6.23
C LYS A 328 1.50 24.13 5.19
N LYS A 329 2.11 23.02 5.62
CA LYS A 329 2.51 21.89 4.77
C LYS A 329 2.34 20.59 5.53
N LYS A 330 1.45 19.72 5.02
CA LYS A 330 1.14 18.41 5.61
C LYS A 330 2.38 17.54 5.85
N THR A 331 3.27 17.44 4.85
CA THR A 331 4.53 16.67 4.97
C THR A 331 5.48 17.21 6.04
N HIS A 332 5.56 18.54 6.20
CA HIS A 332 6.40 19.12 7.25
C HIS A 332 5.79 18.90 8.63
N PHE A 333 4.46 18.98 8.74
CA PHE A 333 3.75 18.64 9.97
C PHE A 333 4.01 17.19 10.39
N ALA A 334 4.01 16.23 9.46
CA ALA A 334 4.39 14.85 9.70
C ALA A 334 5.83 14.72 10.23
N LEU A 335 6.78 15.39 9.57
CA LEU A 335 8.20 15.39 9.98
C LEU A 335 8.40 16.03 11.36
N ASP A 336 7.69 17.10 11.67
CA ASP A 336 7.75 17.75 12.98
C ASP A 336 7.23 16.80 14.08
N ILE A 337 6.13 16.06 13.83
CA ILE A 337 5.64 15.04 14.77
C ILE A 337 6.74 14.01 15.03
N LEU A 338 7.39 13.49 13.99
CA LEU A 338 8.48 12.52 14.13
C LEU A 338 9.67 13.10 14.89
N TYR A 339 10.08 14.33 14.56
CA TYR A 339 11.23 14.99 15.17
C TYR A 339 11.05 15.26 16.68
N HIS A 340 9.83 15.57 17.09
CA HIS A 340 9.49 15.85 18.49
C HIS A 340 8.94 14.64 19.25
N SER A 341 8.89 13.46 18.63
CA SER A 341 8.49 12.21 19.30
C SER A 341 9.59 11.74 20.26
N ASP A 342 9.22 11.27 21.45
CA ASP A 342 10.18 10.65 22.37
C ASP A 342 10.56 9.23 21.92
N GLU A 343 11.60 8.64 22.51
CA GLU A 343 12.08 7.29 22.13
C GLU A 343 11.02 6.18 22.27
N MET A 344 10.11 6.35 23.23
CA MET A 344 9.03 5.39 23.53
C MET A 344 7.72 5.74 22.81
N LEU A 345 7.73 6.79 21.98
CA LEU A 345 6.58 7.37 21.31
C LEU A 345 5.41 7.65 22.26
N SER A 346 5.68 7.98 23.53
CA SER A 346 4.67 8.04 24.60
C SER A 346 3.98 9.41 24.70
N ASN A 347 4.59 10.44 24.13
CA ASN A 347 4.18 11.84 24.23
C ASN A 347 3.05 12.26 23.29
N TRP A 348 2.49 11.34 22.50
CA TRP A 348 1.29 11.54 21.68
C TRP A 348 0.50 10.23 21.51
N GLN A 349 -0.73 10.33 21.02
CA GLN A 349 -1.70 9.24 20.84
C GLN A 349 -2.03 9.03 19.36
N ILE A 350 -2.24 7.77 18.97
CA ILE A 350 -2.65 7.38 17.63
C ILE A 350 -4.17 7.57 17.53
N PRO A 351 -4.70 8.22 16.48
CA PRO A 351 -6.14 8.26 16.21
C PRO A 351 -6.79 6.87 16.26
N ALA A 352 -7.93 6.74 16.94
CA ALA A 352 -8.54 5.43 17.23
C ALA A 352 -8.79 4.60 15.96
N TYR A 353 -9.28 5.22 14.89
CA TYR A 353 -9.57 4.54 13.63
C TYR A 353 -8.33 3.92 12.95
N ILE A 354 -7.15 4.54 13.11
CA ILE A 354 -5.89 3.97 12.62
C ILE A 354 -5.46 2.84 13.55
N LYS A 355 -5.55 3.06 14.87
CA LYS A 355 -5.13 2.06 15.86
C LYS A 355 -5.94 0.78 15.75
N GLU A 356 -7.26 0.86 15.61
CA GLU A 356 -8.12 -0.32 15.41
C GLU A 356 -7.79 -1.07 14.12
N GLY A 357 -7.52 -0.34 13.02
CA GLY A 357 -7.16 -0.93 11.73
C GLY A 357 -5.81 -1.66 11.77
N LEU A 358 -4.81 -1.06 12.41
CA LEU A 358 -3.48 -1.68 12.57
C LEU A 358 -3.54 -2.90 13.50
N LEU A 359 -4.30 -2.83 14.60
CA LEU A 359 -4.52 -3.98 15.48
C LEU A 359 -5.25 -5.12 14.75
N TRP A 360 -6.26 -4.81 13.95
CA TRP A 360 -6.90 -5.79 13.08
C TRP A 360 -5.89 -6.40 12.10
N LEU A 361 -5.04 -5.59 11.47
CA LEU A 361 -4.06 -6.06 10.50
C LEU A 361 -3.06 -7.05 11.13
N LYS A 362 -2.61 -6.75 12.35
CA LYS A 362 -1.69 -7.59 13.15
C LYS A 362 -2.20 -9.03 13.31
N GLN A 363 -3.51 -9.20 13.49
CA GLN A 363 -4.20 -10.49 13.74
C GLN A 363 -4.22 -11.40 12.50
N ASP A 364 -3.10 -11.97 12.09
CA ASP A 364 -3.04 -13.07 11.11
C ASP A 364 -1.65 -13.71 11.16
#